data_AF-A0A2V9GID6-F1
#
_entry.id   AF-A0A2V9GID6-F1
#
_cell.length_a   1.000
_cell.length_b   1.000
_cell.length_c   1.000
_cell.angle_alpha   90.00
_cell.angle_beta   90.00
_cell.angle_gamma   90.00
#
_symmetry.space_group_name_H-M   'P 1'
#
loop_
_entity.id
_entity.type
_entity.pdbx_description
1 polymer ?
#
loop_
_entity_poly.entity_id
_entity_poly.type
_entity_poly.pdbx_seq_one_letter_code
_entity_poly.pdbx_strand_id
1 'polypeptide(L)'
;MRLGFQSFLAAHQLAPESIRYSDYVIVRLLFEATRDAGFWNLHWAITDQPPNSDRIWQQWKNVEKPSALKSTATAECDELSALYAFLVERAAVKSVGLFWPALNHTVAVWVVRPTTGPVVRVVVPTSQIFLDETDRFDTKKFNPWRQKTIYEYTRRDVSDTYELPKPLFNYFVQQMDKYAGASDVTLQELRYLREGVFLKSWTPEQAAGEALKKRSALGAGAVEDLAALQNFAQDMRPGNRQ
;
A
#
# COMPACT_ATOMS: atom_id res chain seq x y z
N MET A 1 4.32 1.70 13.30
CA MET A 1 4.36 0.21 13.19
C MET A 1 4.07 -0.57 14.48
N ARG A 2 4.79 -0.39 15.59
CA ARG A 2 4.58 -1.21 16.82
C ARG A 2 3.17 -1.08 17.41
N LEU A 3 2.66 0.15 17.52
CA LEU A 3 1.28 0.39 17.97
C LEU A 3 0.27 -0.26 17.03
N GLY A 4 0.47 -0.16 15.71
CA GLY A 4 -0.38 -0.83 14.71
C GLY A 4 -0.42 -2.35 14.90
N PHE A 5 0.73 -2.98 15.20
CA PHE A 5 0.78 -4.40 15.52
C PHE A 5 -0.02 -4.76 16.78
N GLN A 6 0.12 -3.98 17.85
CA GLN A 6 -0.64 -4.17 19.08
C GLN A 6 -2.15 -4.01 18.85
N SER A 7 -2.56 -3.00 18.08
CA SER A 7 -3.96 -2.81 17.68
C SER A 7 -4.47 -3.96 16.83
N PHE A 8 -3.66 -4.47 15.90
CA PHE A 8 -4.00 -5.64 15.08
C PHE A 8 -4.22 -6.89 15.94
N LEU A 9 -3.29 -7.19 16.84
CA LEU A 9 -3.43 -8.31 17.77
C LEU A 9 -4.70 -8.18 18.62
N ALA A 10 -4.96 -7.00 19.18
CA ALA A 10 -6.14 -6.74 19.98
C ALA A 10 -7.44 -6.90 19.18
N ALA A 11 -7.49 -6.36 17.96
CA ALA A 11 -8.67 -6.43 17.08
C ALA A 11 -9.04 -7.88 16.70
N HIS A 12 -8.05 -8.76 16.61
CA HIS A 12 -8.23 -10.18 16.29
C HIS A 12 -8.13 -11.12 17.50
N GLN A 13 -7.99 -10.57 18.72
CA GLN A 13 -7.84 -11.34 19.96
C GLN A 13 -6.69 -12.35 19.89
N LEU A 14 -5.58 -11.95 19.27
CA LEU A 14 -4.39 -12.77 19.06
C LEU A 14 -3.38 -12.56 20.19
N ALA A 15 -2.75 -13.65 20.64
CA ALA A 15 -1.62 -13.56 21.56
C ALA A 15 -0.39 -12.95 20.86
N PRO A 16 0.47 -12.17 21.55
CA PRO A 16 1.63 -11.53 20.94
C PRO A 16 2.61 -12.46 20.21
N GLU A 17 2.74 -13.70 20.67
CA GLU A 17 3.61 -14.75 20.13
C GLU A 17 2.96 -15.56 19.00
N SER A 18 1.66 -15.37 18.75
CA SER A 18 0.90 -16.16 17.78
C SER A 18 1.24 -15.83 16.33
N ILE A 19 1.84 -14.66 16.09
CA ILE A 19 2.29 -14.17 14.79
C ILE A 19 3.61 -13.43 14.96
N ARG A 20 4.49 -13.51 13.95
CA ARG A 20 5.76 -12.77 14.00
C ARG A 20 5.49 -11.29 13.73
N TYR A 21 6.05 -10.42 14.56
CA TYR A 21 6.01 -8.97 14.34
C TYR A 21 6.57 -8.58 12.96
N SER A 22 7.62 -9.25 12.51
CA SER A 22 8.22 -9.02 11.18
C SER A 22 7.23 -9.27 10.04
N ASP A 23 6.37 -10.29 10.17
CA ASP A 23 5.40 -10.62 9.12
C ASP A 23 4.37 -9.51 9.01
N TYR A 24 3.85 -9.05 10.15
CA TYR A 24 2.95 -7.89 10.20
C TYR A 24 3.59 -6.65 9.58
N VAL A 25 4.85 -6.37 9.93
CA VAL A 25 5.57 -5.20 9.39
C VAL A 25 5.68 -5.30 7.87
N ILE A 26 6.10 -6.45 7.34
CA ILE A 26 6.24 -6.68 5.90
C ILE A 26 4.90 -6.50 5.18
N VAL A 27 3.82 -7.14 5.64
CA VAL A 27 2.52 -7.05 4.97
C VAL A 27 1.95 -5.63 5.01
N ARG A 28 2.05 -4.95 6.15
CA ARG A 28 1.51 -3.60 6.29
C ARG A 28 2.29 -2.61 5.43
N LEU A 29 3.62 -2.73 5.43
CA LEU A 29 4.52 -1.87 4.69
C LEU A 29 4.38 -2.06 3.17
N LEU A 30 4.36 -3.30 2.70
CA LEU A 30 4.14 -3.59 1.29
C LEU A 30 2.75 -3.16 0.82
N PHE A 31 1.72 -3.28 1.67
CA PHE A 31 0.41 -2.73 1.33
C PHE A 31 0.45 -1.22 1.08
N GLU A 32 1.05 -0.43 1.98
CA GLU A 32 1.16 1.02 1.79
C GLU A 32 2.07 1.38 0.61
N ALA A 33 3.05 0.53 0.32
CA ALA A 33 3.91 0.71 -0.84
C ALA A 33 3.17 0.49 -2.16
N THR A 34 2.43 -0.61 -2.27
CA THR A 34 1.85 -1.09 -3.53
C THR A 34 0.41 -0.64 -3.77
N ARG A 35 -0.27 -0.05 -2.78
CA ARG A 35 -1.62 0.46 -3.00
C ARG A 35 -1.61 1.64 -3.98
N ASP A 36 -2.73 1.86 -4.63
CA ASP A 36 -3.00 3.06 -5.42
C ASP A 36 -2.78 4.32 -4.59
N ALA A 37 -2.04 5.26 -5.18
CA ALA A 37 -1.54 6.47 -4.56
C ALA A 37 -0.78 6.23 -3.23
N GLY A 38 -0.19 5.04 -3.07
CA GLY A 38 0.70 4.66 -1.98
C GLY A 38 2.14 5.18 -2.15
N PHE A 39 3.10 4.59 -1.42
CA PHE A 39 4.49 5.07 -1.39
C PHE A 39 5.18 4.98 -2.75
N TRP A 40 4.89 3.94 -3.52
CA TRP A 40 5.51 3.76 -4.83
C TRP A 40 4.79 4.49 -5.94
N ASN A 41 3.83 5.36 -5.61
CA ASN A 41 3.15 6.21 -6.58
C ASN A 41 2.50 5.39 -7.71
N LEU A 42 1.94 4.23 -7.40
CA LEU A 42 1.10 3.52 -8.37
C LEU A 42 -0.21 4.29 -8.56
N HIS A 43 -0.79 4.24 -9.76
CA HIS A 43 -2.09 4.83 -10.03
C HIS A 43 -3.08 3.78 -10.50
N TRP A 44 -4.23 3.73 -9.87
CA TRP A 44 -5.32 2.89 -10.30
C TRP A 44 -6.01 3.46 -11.54
N ALA A 45 -6.12 2.63 -12.58
CA ALA A 45 -7.02 2.86 -13.70
C ALA A 45 -7.40 1.51 -14.33
N ILE A 46 -8.45 1.49 -15.15
CA ILE A 46 -8.84 0.30 -15.91
C ILE A 46 -7.78 0.04 -16.98
N THR A 47 -7.22 -1.18 -17.00
CA THR A 47 -6.17 -1.60 -17.94
C THR A 47 -6.58 -2.79 -18.81
N ASP A 48 -7.67 -3.47 -18.44
CA ASP A 48 -8.16 -4.72 -19.06
C ASP A 48 -7.05 -5.79 -19.18
N GLN A 49 -6.14 -5.84 -18.20
CA GLN A 49 -5.07 -6.83 -18.14
C GLN A 49 -5.44 -8.03 -17.26
N PRO A 50 -4.77 -9.18 -17.42
CA PRO A 50 -4.98 -10.32 -16.52
C PRO A 50 -4.53 -9.99 -15.08
N PRO A 51 -5.03 -10.72 -14.05
CA PRO A 51 -4.79 -10.45 -12.62
C PRO A 51 -3.36 -10.82 -12.17
N ASN A 52 -2.37 -10.09 -12.69
CA ASN A 52 -0.96 -10.27 -12.38
C ASN A 52 -0.16 -8.98 -12.54
N SER A 53 1.07 -8.94 -12.03
CA SER A 53 1.86 -7.70 -12.01
C SER A 53 2.83 -7.51 -13.19
N ASP A 54 2.79 -8.33 -14.24
CA ASP A 54 3.74 -8.29 -15.37
C ASP A 54 3.87 -6.89 -15.99
N ARG A 55 2.73 -6.22 -16.18
CA ARG A 55 2.67 -4.89 -16.81
C ARG A 55 3.25 -3.80 -15.91
N ILE A 56 3.14 -3.94 -14.60
CA ILE A 56 3.77 -3.02 -13.65
C ILE A 56 5.30 -3.12 -13.78
N TRP A 57 5.84 -4.35 -13.78
CA TRP A 57 7.27 -4.57 -13.99
C TRP A 57 7.75 -4.03 -15.34
N GLN A 58 6.98 -4.22 -16.41
CA GLN A 58 7.30 -3.66 -17.73
C GLN A 58 7.34 -2.13 -17.75
N GLN A 59 6.40 -1.46 -17.07
CA GLN A 59 6.38 -0.01 -16.96
C GLN A 59 7.61 0.49 -16.19
N TRP A 60 7.90 -0.14 -15.05
CA TRP A 60 9.03 0.23 -14.19
C TRP A 60 10.40 0.11 -14.87
N LYS A 61 10.58 -0.77 -15.86
CA LYS A 61 11.82 -0.83 -16.66
C LYS A 61 12.20 0.50 -17.31
N ASN A 62 11.21 1.35 -17.63
CA ASN A 62 11.41 2.58 -18.38
C ASN A 62 11.35 3.85 -17.50
N VAL A 63 11.26 3.70 -16.17
CA VAL A 63 11.17 4.85 -15.26
C VAL A 63 12.58 5.32 -14.86
N GLU A 64 13.05 6.35 -15.54
CA GLU A 64 14.39 6.92 -15.29
C GLU A 64 14.39 8.06 -14.27
N LYS A 65 13.28 8.80 -14.16
CA LYS A 65 13.15 10.00 -13.33
C LYS A 65 11.85 9.93 -12.51
N PRO A 66 11.80 9.05 -11.50
CA PRO A 66 10.64 8.95 -10.63
C PRO A 66 10.41 10.28 -9.90
N SER A 67 9.15 10.57 -9.58
CA SER A 67 8.76 11.80 -8.91
C SER A 67 7.47 11.57 -8.12
N ALA A 68 7.33 12.26 -7.00
CA ALA A 68 6.10 12.27 -6.22
C ALA A 68 4.89 12.80 -7.01
N LEU A 69 5.13 13.58 -8.07
CA LEU A 69 4.09 14.22 -8.89
C LEU A 69 3.55 13.34 -10.02
N LYS A 70 4.18 12.19 -10.27
CA LYS A 70 3.81 11.29 -11.38
C LYS A 70 3.64 9.88 -10.87
N SER A 71 2.75 9.13 -11.52
CA SER A 71 2.66 7.71 -11.25
C SER A 71 3.90 7.00 -11.77
N THR A 72 4.35 5.95 -11.07
CA THR A 72 5.46 5.10 -11.53
C THR A 72 4.97 3.96 -12.42
N ALA A 73 3.72 3.53 -12.23
CA ALA A 73 2.99 2.67 -13.14
C ALA A 73 1.47 2.87 -12.92
N THR A 74 0.70 2.53 -13.95
CA THR A 74 -0.76 2.46 -13.93
C THR A 74 -1.19 1.00 -13.95
N ALA A 75 -2.14 0.62 -13.11
CA ALA A 75 -2.59 -0.76 -12.94
C ALA A 75 -4.01 -0.85 -12.36
N GLU A 76 -4.75 -1.91 -12.66
CA GLU A 76 -6.07 -2.15 -12.08
C GLU A 76 -5.98 -2.84 -10.69
N CYS A 77 -7.11 -3.04 -10.02
CA CYS A 77 -7.18 -3.54 -8.64
C CYS A 77 -6.61 -4.95 -8.47
N ASP A 78 -6.73 -5.79 -9.49
CA ASP A 78 -6.19 -7.14 -9.52
C ASP A 78 -4.68 -7.18 -9.77
N GLU A 79 -4.16 -6.36 -10.68
CA GLU A 79 -2.73 -6.16 -10.92
C GLU A 79 -2.03 -5.62 -9.66
N LEU A 80 -2.62 -4.62 -8.99
CA LEU A 80 -2.10 -4.06 -7.74
C LEU A 80 -2.12 -5.10 -6.60
N SER A 81 -3.20 -5.90 -6.50
CA SER A 81 -3.31 -6.99 -5.53
C SER A 81 -2.31 -8.11 -5.80
N ALA A 82 -2.07 -8.43 -7.07
CA ALA A 82 -1.08 -9.41 -7.49
C ALA A 82 0.35 -8.96 -7.18
N LEU A 83 0.68 -7.69 -7.47
CA LEU A 83 1.97 -7.10 -7.11
C LEU A 83 2.23 -7.22 -5.60
N TYR A 84 1.24 -6.83 -4.79
CA TYR A 84 1.30 -6.98 -3.35
C TYR A 84 1.56 -8.44 -2.95
N ALA A 85 0.74 -9.37 -3.44
CA ALA A 85 0.82 -10.77 -3.07
C ALA A 85 2.17 -11.40 -3.48
N PHE A 86 2.64 -11.08 -4.68
CA PHE A 86 3.95 -11.48 -5.18
C PHE A 86 5.07 -10.99 -4.26
N LEU A 87 5.10 -9.70 -3.91
CA LEU A 87 6.17 -9.14 -3.08
C LEU A 87 6.17 -9.68 -1.65
N VAL A 88 4.99 -9.91 -1.08
CA VAL A 88 4.86 -10.49 0.26
C VAL A 88 5.38 -11.94 0.28
N GLU A 89 5.05 -12.74 -0.74
CA GLU A 89 5.58 -14.09 -0.90
C GLU A 89 7.11 -14.07 -1.01
N ARG A 90 7.66 -13.16 -1.82
CA ARG A 90 9.11 -12.98 -2.01
C ARG A 90 9.82 -12.51 -0.74
N ALA A 91 9.12 -11.79 0.13
CA ALA A 91 9.57 -11.43 1.47
C ALA A 91 9.40 -12.58 2.50
N ALA A 92 9.13 -13.80 2.03
CA ALA A 92 8.97 -15.03 2.82
C ALA A 92 7.78 -15.05 3.78
N VAL A 93 6.78 -14.18 3.58
CA VAL A 93 5.49 -14.26 4.27
C VAL A 93 4.53 -15.05 3.40
N LYS A 94 4.04 -16.17 3.91
CA LYS A 94 3.20 -17.12 3.17
C LYS A 94 1.71 -16.82 3.34
N SER A 95 0.91 -17.53 2.57
CA SER A 95 -0.56 -17.52 2.66
C SER A 95 -1.20 -16.17 2.32
N VAL A 96 -0.63 -15.46 1.34
CA VAL A 96 -1.28 -14.31 0.69
C VAL A 96 -1.83 -14.73 -0.66
N GLY A 97 -3.07 -14.34 -0.96
CA GLY A 97 -3.73 -14.68 -2.21
C GLY A 97 -4.69 -13.60 -2.67
N LEU A 98 -5.33 -13.85 -3.81
CA LEU A 98 -6.34 -12.96 -4.38
C LEU A 98 -7.75 -13.32 -3.91
N PHE A 99 -8.56 -12.31 -3.72
CA PHE A 99 -9.94 -12.39 -3.25
C PHE A 99 -10.84 -11.48 -4.10
N TRP A 100 -11.96 -12.02 -4.57
CA TRP A 100 -12.98 -11.29 -5.34
C TRP A 100 -14.18 -10.94 -4.46
N PRO A 101 -14.17 -9.79 -3.76
CA PRO A 101 -15.31 -9.34 -2.96
C PRO A 101 -16.55 -9.02 -3.80
N ALA A 102 -16.36 -8.65 -5.07
CA ALA A 102 -17.40 -8.35 -6.06
C ALA A 102 -16.98 -8.87 -7.45
N LEU A 103 -17.91 -8.83 -8.43
CA LEU A 103 -17.69 -9.40 -9.77
C LEU A 103 -16.56 -8.69 -10.55
N ASN A 104 -16.37 -7.40 -10.32
CA ASN A 104 -15.43 -6.53 -11.04
C ASN A 104 -14.37 -5.94 -10.12
N HIS A 105 -14.09 -6.58 -8.98
CA HIS A 105 -13.11 -6.07 -8.04
C HIS A 105 -12.37 -7.18 -7.34
N THR A 106 -11.05 -7.00 -7.28
CA THR A 106 -10.10 -7.91 -6.65
C THR A 106 -9.32 -7.15 -5.58
N VAL A 107 -9.13 -7.80 -4.45
CA VAL A 107 -8.21 -7.37 -3.39
C VAL A 107 -7.30 -8.53 -3.02
N ALA A 108 -6.21 -8.24 -2.31
CA ALA A 108 -5.43 -9.31 -1.68
C ALA A 108 -6.01 -9.68 -0.32
N VAL A 109 -5.76 -10.91 0.13
CA VAL A 109 -6.05 -11.38 1.48
C VAL A 109 -4.82 -12.08 2.03
N TRP A 110 -4.41 -11.71 3.24
CA TRP A 110 -3.43 -12.45 4.02
C TRP A 110 -4.13 -13.37 5.00
N VAL A 111 -3.92 -14.69 4.85
CA VAL A 111 -4.48 -15.72 5.72
C VAL A 111 -3.50 -16.01 6.84
N VAL A 112 -3.77 -15.43 8.00
CA VAL A 112 -3.00 -15.63 9.23
C VAL A 112 -3.46 -16.92 9.90
N ARG A 113 -2.51 -17.81 10.15
CA ARG A 113 -2.72 -19.06 10.89
C ARG A 113 -1.96 -18.97 12.20
N PRO A 114 -2.57 -18.37 13.24
CA PRO A 114 -1.89 -18.22 14.51
C PRO A 114 -1.58 -19.60 15.10
N THR A 115 -0.51 -19.69 15.89
CA THR A 115 -0.14 -20.95 16.59
C THR A 115 -1.25 -21.44 17.51
N THR A 116 -2.05 -20.52 18.05
CA THR A 116 -3.23 -20.77 18.87
C THR A 116 -4.38 -19.88 18.40
N GLY A 117 -5.59 -20.45 18.29
CA GLY A 117 -6.80 -19.69 17.93
C GLY A 117 -7.26 -19.89 16.48
N PRO A 118 -8.32 -19.18 16.07
CA PRO A 118 -8.91 -19.35 14.75
C PRO A 118 -8.04 -18.73 13.65
N VAL A 119 -8.21 -19.24 12.43
CA VAL A 119 -7.66 -18.61 11.22
C VAL A 119 -8.24 -17.21 11.05
N VAL A 120 -7.38 -16.24 10.83
CA VAL A 120 -7.75 -14.86 10.54
C VAL A 120 -7.50 -14.59 9.06
N ARG A 121 -8.47 -13.96 8.38
CA ARG A 121 -8.30 -13.50 6.99
C ARG A 121 -8.30 -11.98 6.97
N VAL A 122 -7.13 -11.41 6.74
CA VAL A 122 -6.90 -9.97 6.70
C VAL A 122 -7.14 -9.47 5.29
N VAL A 123 -8.11 -8.58 5.11
CA VAL A 123 -8.38 -7.94 3.81
C VAL A 123 -7.34 -6.85 3.56
N VAL A 124 -6.74 -6.86 2.36
CA VAL A 124 -5.68 -5.93 1.97
C VAL A 124 -6.10 -5.18 0.69
N PRO A 125 -6.76 -4.02 0.84
CA PRO A 125 -7.38 -3.32 -0.28
C PRO A 125 -6.41 -2.40 -1.02
N THR A 126 -5.67 -2.92 -1.99
CA THR A 126 -4.66 -2.15 -2.74
C THR A 126 -5.23 -1.08 -3.67
N SER A 127 -6.55 -0.97 -3.80
CA SER A 127 -7.25 0.16 -4.44
C SER A 127 -8.44 0.59 -3.57
N GLN A 128 -8.95 1.81 -3.77
CA GLN A 128 -10.07 2.35 -2.95
C GLN A 128 -11.45 2.10 -3.58
N ILE A 129 -11.58 1.18 -4.54
CA ILE A 129 -12.87 0.88 -5.17
C ILE A 129 -13.82 0.27 -4.12
N PHE A 130 -15.03 0.82 -4.01
CA PHE A 130 -16.06 0.42 -3.02
C PHE A 130 -15.68 0.68 -1.55
N LEU A 131 -14.64 1.47 -1.33
CA LEU A 131 -14.11 1.78 0.00
C LEU A 131 -14.19 3.29 0.27
N ASP A 132 -14.37 3.64 1.53
CA ASP A 132 -14.37 5.03 1.99
C ASP A 132 -13.04 5.42 2.65
N GLU A 133 -12.94 6.64 3.16
CA GLU A 133 -11.72 7.16 3.79
C GLU A 133 -11.35 6.52 5.12
N THR A 134 -12.21 5.68 5.68
CA THR A 134 -11.92 4.92 6.89
C THR A 134 -11.52 3.47 6.59
N ASP A 135 -11.71 3.03 5.34
CA ASP A 135 -11.39 1.70 4.86
C ASP A 135 -9.90 1.60 4.48
N ARG A 136 -9.15 0.91 5.34
CA ARG A 136 -7.70 0.74 5.28
C ARG A 136 -7.30 -0.75 5.33
N PHE A 137 -6.03 -1.01 5.57
CA PHE A 137 -5.53 -2.36 5.88
C PHE A 137 -6.39 -3.03 6.94
N ASP A 138 -6.74 -4.30 6.72
CA ASP A 138 -7.66 -5.07 7.56
C ASP A 138 -9.09 -4.50 7.66
N THR A 139 -9.55 -3.77 6.63
CA THR A 139 -10.94 -3.30 6.57
C THR A 139 -11.95 -4.46 6.72
N LYS A 140 -13.07 -4.16 7.37
CA LYS A 140 -14.22 -5.07 7.53
C LYS A 140 -15.29 -4.88 6.46
N LYS A 141 -15.10 -3.95 5.52
CA LYS A 141 -16.05 -3.65 4.43
C LYS A 141 -16.35 -4.87 3.56
N PHE A 142 -15.32 -5.68 3.30
CA PHE A 142 -15.46 -6.92 2.56
C PHE A 142 -15.43 -8.11 3.51
N ASN A 143 -16.38 -9.04 3.36
CA ASN A 143 -16.38 -10.30 4.09
C ASN A 143 -15.35 -11.26 3.46
N PRO A 144 -14.20 -11.54 4.10
CA PRO A 144 -13.14 -12.36 3.51
C PRO A 144 -13.48 -13.85 3.44
N TRP A 145 -14.64 -14.26 3.99
CA TRP A 145 -15.14 -15.63 3.97
C TRP A 145 -16.15 -15.90 2.84
N ARG A 146 -16.52 -14.86 2.06
CA ARG A 146 -17.39 -15.02 0.88
C ARG A 146 -16.77 -15.97 -0.15
N GLN A 147 -15.45 -15.99 -0.26
CA GLN A 147 -14.70 -16.93 -1.07
C GLN A 147 -14.24 -18.11 -0.21
N LYS A 148 -14.65 -19.33 -0.56
CA LYS A 148 -14.37 -20.54 0.25
C LYS A 148 -12.87 -20.74 0.49
N THR A 149 -12.07 -20.65 -0.56
CA THR A 149 -10.62 -20.88 -0.52
C THR A 149 -9.89 -19.66 -1.03
N ILE A 150 -8.91 -19.17 -0.27
CA ILE A 150 -7.92 -18.22 -0.76
C ILE A 150 -6.71 -19.05 -1.20
N TYR A 151 -6.45 -19.09 -2.50
CA TYR A 151 -5.26 -19.76 -3.04
C TYR A 151 -4.06 -18.83 -2.88
N GLU A 152 -2.96 -19.38 -2.37
CA GLU A 152 -1.71 -18.64 -2.25
C GLU A 152 -1.21 -18.22 -3.64
N TYR A 153 -0.78 -16.97 -3.76
CA TYR A 153 -0.24 -16.42 -4.99
C TYR A 153 1.21 -16.89 -5.16
N THR A 154 1.40 -17.92 -5.97
CA THR A 154 2.72 -18.56 -6.19
C THR A 154 3.32 -18.23 -7.56
N ARG A 155 2.67 -17.37 -8.34
CA ARG A 155 3.14 -16.97 -9.67
C ARG A 155 4.46 -16.20 -9.55
N ARG A 156 5.35 -16.42 -10.52
CA ARG A 156 6.60 -15.67 -10.68
C ARG A 156 6.40 -14.58 -11.73
N ASP A 157 5.90 -13.42 -11.29
CA ASP A 157 5.53 -12.30 -12.17
C ASP A 157 6.75 -11.62 -12.81
N VAL A 158 7.93 -11.77 -12.20
CA VAL A 158 9.19 -11.28 -12.75
C VAL A 158 10.33 -12.24 -12.39
N SER A 159 11.39 -12.24 -13.20
CA SER A 159 12.60 -13.05 -12.94
C SER A 159 13.26 -12.66 -11.61
N ASP A 160 13.84 -13.64 -10.92
CA ASP A 160 14.65 -13.42 -9.72
C ASP A 160 15.89 -12.55 -9.98
N THR A 161 16.34 -12.47 -11.23
CA THR A 161 17.46 -11.64 -11.69
C THR A 161 17.01 -10.25 -12.18
N TYR A 162 15.75 -9.89 -12.02
CA TYR A 162 15.25 -8.60 -12.46
C TYR A 162 15.76 -7.48 -11.54
N GLU A 163 16.32 -6.45 -12.16
CA GLU A 163 16.76 -5.24 -11.46
C GLU A 163 15.88 -4.06 -11.86
N LEU A 164 15.41 -3.33 -10.85
CA LEU A 164 14.77 -2.03 -11.08
C LEU A 164 15.82 -1.02 -11.56
N PRO A 165 15.46 -0.07 -12.43
CA PRO A 165 16.32 1.08 -12.67
C PRO A 165 16.73 1.73 -11.35
N LYS A 166 18.02 1.96 -11.16
CA LYS A 166 18.58 2.48 -9.89
C LYS A 166 17.86 3.74 -9.37
N PRO A 167 17.49 4.74 -10.21
CA PRO A 167 16.72 5.88 -9.76
C PRO A 167 15.35 5.49 -9.14
N LEU A 168 14.64 4.55 -9.77
CA LEU A 168 13.35 4.05 -9.28
C LEU A 168 13.50 3.30 -7.95
N PHE A 169 14.51 2.42 -7.85
CA PHE A 169 14.79 1.71 -6.61
C PHE A 169 15.07 2.67 -5.46
N ASN A 170 15.94 3.66 -5.67
CA ASN A 170 16.27 4.67 -4.66
C ASN A 170 15.03 5.47 -4.23
N TYR A 171 14.19 5.85 -5.20
CA TYR A 171 12.93 6.52 -4.92
C TYR A 171 12.03 5.66 -4.02
N PHE A 172 11.86 4.37 -4.34
CA PHE A 172 11.05 3.46 -3.53
C PHE A 172 11.52 3.34 -2.09
N VAL A 173 12.82 3.15 -1.87
CA VAL A 173 13.39 3.08 -0.51
C VAL A 173 13.17 4.39 0.22
N GLN A 174 13.43 5.53 -0.42
CA GLN A 174 13.25 6.84 0.21
C GLN A 174 11.80 7.13 0.59
N GLN A 175 10.82 6.73 -0.24
CA GLN A 175 9.41 6.91 0.10
C GLN A 175 9.04 6.05 1.32
N MET A 176 9.58 4.83 1.42
CA MET A 176 9.37 4.00 2.61
C MET A 176 9.97 4.65 3.86
N ASP A 177 11.19 5.18 3.79
CA ASP A 177 11.84 5.88 4.91
C ASP A 177 11.05 7.11 5.38
N LYS A 178 10.45 7.86 4.45
CA LYS A 178 9.68 9.07 4.76
C LYS A 178 8.36 8.80 5.47
N TYR A 179 7.69 7.69 5.15
CA TYR A 179 6.27 7.50 5.47
C TYR A 179 5.97 6.25 6.30
N ALA A 180 6.83 5.24 6.35
CA ALA A 180 6.53 3.96 7.02
C ALA A 180 6.24 4.08 8.53
N GLY A 181 6.69 5.16 9.17
CA GLY A 181 6.44 5.43 10.58
C GLY A 181 5.05 5.97 10.89
N ALA A 182 4.39 6.61 9.92
CA ALA A 182 3.15 7.34 10.13
C ALA A 182 1.97 6.43 10.46
N SER A 183 0.96 7.00 11.11
CA SER A 183 -0.28 6.36 11.46
C SER A 183 -1.13 6.08 10.23
N ASP A 184 -1.96 5.04 10.31
CA ASP A 184 -2.86 4.66 9.22
C ASP A 184 -3.79 5.81 8.78
N VAL A 185 -4.16 6.70 9.72
CA VAL A 185 -5.00 7.87 9.43
C VAL A 185 -4.23 8.85 8.55
N THR A 186 -3.03 9.25 8.97
CA THR A 186 -2.19 10.16 8.18
C THR A 186 -1.83 9.56 6.83
N LEU A 187 -1.51 8.26 6.76
CA LEU A 187 -1.20 7.59 5.50
C LEU A 187 -2.39 7.59 4.52
N GLN A 188 -3.61 7.38 5.03
CA GLN A 188 -4.82 7.46 4.23
C GLN A 188 -5.07 8.89 3.69
N GLU A 189 -4.88 9.92 4.53
CA GLU A 189 -5.01 11.31 4.10
C GLU A 189 -4.00 11.67 3.00
N LEU A 190 -2.73 11.26 3.17
CA LEU A 190 -1.69 11.48 2.18
C LEU A 190 -1.99 10.75 0.86
N ARG A 191 -2.54 9.53 0.94
CA ARG A 191 -3.00 8.77 -0.23
C ARG A 191 -4.06 9.55 -1.00
N TYR A 192 -5.06 10.13 -0.33
CA TYR A 192 -6.09 10.95 -1.00
C TYR A 192 -5.54 12.23 -1.63
N LEU A 193 -4.63 12.91 -0.94
CA LEU A 193 -3.99 14.11 -1.50
C LEU A 193 -3.20 13.75 -2.77
N ARG A 194 -2.47 12.63 -2.75
CA ARG A 194 -1.71 12.16 -3.92
C ARG A 194 -2.62 11.71 -5.06
N GLU A 195 -3.66 10.95 -4.76
CA GLU A 195 -4.68 10.54 -5.75
C GLU A 195 -5.34 11.74 -6.40
N GLY A 196 -5.68 12.77 -5.61
CA GLY A 196 -6.23 14.02 -6.13
C GLY A 196 -5.31 14.72 -7.14
N VAL A 197 -3.98 14.64 -6.94
CA VAL A 197 -3.00 15.13 -7.92
C VAL A 197 -2.99 14.26 -9.19
N PHE A 198 -3.02 12.93 -9.07
CA PHE A 198 -3.07 12.03 -10.22
C PHE A 198 -4.35 12.22 -11.06
N LEU A 199 -5.48 12.41 -10.39
CA LEU A 199 -6.78 12.69 -11.01
C LEU A 199 -6.95 14.15 -11.46
N LYS A 200 -5.95 15.00 -11.21
CA LYS A 200 -5.98 16.45 -11.51
C LYS A 200 -7.12 17.21 -10.83
N SER A 201 -7.71 16.66 -9.77
CA SER A 201 -8.66 17.38 -8.93
C SER A 201 -7.96 18.33 -7.95
N TRP A 202 -6.66 18.14 -7.73
CA TRP A 202 -5.78 19.03 -6.98
C TRP A 202 -4.53 19.36 -7.79
N THR A 203 -4.04 20.60 -7.70
CA THR A 203 -2.64 20.88 -8.08
C THR A 203 -1.69 20.39 -6.98
N PRO A 204 -0.41 20.11 -7.30
CA PRO A 204 0.59 19.76 -6.29
C PRO A 204 0.68 20.79 -5.16
N GLU A 205 0.59 22.08 -5.47
CA GLU A 205 0.65 23.17 -4.49
C GLU A 205 -0.54 23.16 -3.54
N GLN A 206 -1.75 22.88 -4.06
CA GLN A 206 -2.94 22.75 -3.23
C GLN A 206 -2.83 21.53 -2.30
N ALA A 207 -2.37 20.39 -2.82
CA ALA A 207 -2.16 19.19 -2.03
C ALA A 207 -1.10 19.40 -0.93
N ALA A 208 -0.02 20.12 -1.25
CA ALA A 208 1.00 20.52 -0.29
C ALA A 208 0.43 21.43 0.82
N GLY A 209 -0.38 22.42 0.42
CA GLY A 209 -1.04 23.34 1.35
C GLY A 209 -1.96 22.61 2.34
N GLU A 210 -2.77 21.67 1.85
CA GLU A 210 -3.67 20.89 2.69
C GLU A 210 -2.90 19.97 3.65
N ALA A 211 -1.80 19.35 3.20
CA ALA A 211 -0.92 18.57 4.09
C ALA A 211 -0.33 19.43 5.22
N LEU A 212 0.09 20.67 4.93
CA LEU A 212 0.61 21.60 5.96
C LEU A 212 -0.47 22.08 6.92
N LYS A 213 -1.70 22.25 6.44
CA LYS A 213 -2.86 22.58 7.28
C LYS A 213 -3.19 21.44 8.23
N LYS A 214 -3.24 20.20 7.74
CA LYS A 214 -3.41 18.99 8.55
C LYS A 214 -2.29 18.84 9.59
N ARG A 215 -1.04 19.07 9.17
CA ARG A 215 0.11 19.09 10.10
C ARG A 215 -0.07 20.10 11.23
N SER A 216 -0.51 21.31 10.90
CA SER A 216 -0.75 22.37 11.89
C SER A 216 -1.90 22.01 12.84
N ALA A 217 -2.95 21.36 12.33
CA ALA A 217 -4.08 20.90 13.13
C ALA A 217 -3.72 19.77 14.11
N LEU A 218 -2.72 18.94 13.80
CA LEU A 218 -2.21 17.92 14.72
C LEU A 218 -1.50 18.52 15.95
N GLY A 219 -1.01 19.76 15.88
CA GLY A 219 -0.30 20.40 16.99
C GLY A 219 0.91 19.59 17.46
N ALA A 220 0.91 19.19 18.74
CA ALA A 220 1.93 18.31 19.34
C ALA A 220 1.61 16.81 19.13
N GLY A 221 1.11 16.44 17.95
CA GLY A 221 0.81 15.06 17.57
C GLY A 221 2.05 14.18 17.41
N ALA A 222 1.87 12.93 16.97
CA ALA A 222 2.96 11.99 16.77
C ALA A 222 4.03 12.54 15.81
N VAL A 223 5.30 12.37 16.17
CA VAL A 223 6.44 12.95 15.42
C VAL A 223 6.46 12.41 13.98
N GLU A 224 6.17 11.13 13.80
CA GLU A 224 6.13 10.47 12.51
C GLU A 224 5.01 11.01 11.61
N ASP A 225 3.85 11.36 12.16
CA ASP A 225 2.73 11.95 11.41
C ASP A 225 3.06 13.38 10.96
N LEU A 226 3.61 14.17 11.88
CA LEU A 226 4.07 15.53 11.60
C LEU A 226 5.17 15.54 10.52
N ALA A 227 6.10 14.58 10.59
CA ALA A 227 7.16 14.41 9.61
C ALA A 227 6.62 13.97 8.24
N ALA A 228 5.71 12.99 8.21
CA ALA A 228 5.09 12.50 6.98
C ALA A 228 4.34 13.62 6.23
N LEU A 229 3.51 14.40 6.93
CA LEU A 229 2.80 15.53 6.32
C LEU A 229 3.76 16.61 5.80
N GLN A 230 4.84 16.88 6.53
CA GLN A 230 5.87 17.82 6.12
C GLN A 230 6.64 17.34 4.87
N ASN A 231 7.03 16.06 4.85
CA ASN A 231 7.72 15.42 3.74
C ASN A 231 6.85 15.43 2.48
N PHE A 232 5.57 15.09 2.63
CA PHE A 232 4.61 15.14 1.52
C PHE A 232 4.51 16.54 0.92
N ALA A 233 4.37 17.58 1.76
CA ALA A 233 4.29 18.95 1.29
C ALA A 233 5.57 19.41 0.57
N GLN A 234 6.74 18.86 0.93
CA GLN A 234 8.00 19.12 0.23
C GLN A 234 8.09 18.36 -1.10
N ASP A 235 7.67 17.10 -1.11
CA ASP A 235 7.64 16.24 -2.30
C ASP A 235 6.70 16.80 -3.38
N MET A 236 5.65 17.52 -2.97
CA MET A 236 4.69 18.17 -3.88
C MET A 236 5.17 19.51 -4.46
N ARG A 237 6.34 20.05 -4.05
CA ARG A 237 6.85 21.32 -4.60
C ARG A 237 7.52 21.13 -5.97
N PRO A 238 7.24 22.00 -6.96
CA PRO A 238 7.99 22.00 -8.21
C PRO A 238 9.47 22.28 -7.95
N GLY A 239 10.36 21.43 -8.45
CA GLY A 239 11.80 21.70 -8.43
C GLY A 239 12.62 20.99 -7.34
N ASN A 240 12.01 20.14 -6.51
CA ASN A 240 12.77 19.14 -5.75
C ASN A 240 13.31 18.08 -6.72
N ARG A 241 14.41 18.42 -7.40
CA ARG A 241 15.25 17.45 -8.10
C ARG A 241 15.97 16.64 -7.03
N GLN A 242 15.50 15.41 -6.80
CA GLN A 242 16.32 14.37 -6.20
C GLN A 242 17.27 13.83 -7.26
#